data_AF-A0A7Y5DXN2-F1
#
_entry.id   AF-A0A7Y5DXN2-F1
#
_cell.length_a   1.000
_cell.length_b   1.000
_cell.length_c   1.000
_cell.angle_alpha   90.00
_cell.angle_beta   90.00
_cell.angle_gamma   90.00
#
_symmetry.space_group_name_H-M   'P 1'
#
loop_
_entity.id
_entity.type
_entity.pdbx_description
1 polymer ?
#
loop_
_entity_poly.entity_id
_entity_poly.type
_entity_poly.pdbx_seq_one_letter_code
_entity_poly.pdbx_strand_id
1 'polypeptide(L)'
;MLALVVILQLAVASAQPAAPPEPAPTFAVPSSPRWAPAIAIVTVQLTALRFTEAYLYPEPFAATDSSVFRHYRDAFTQPPLFDGDKPAFRWDGDPLVINVVGHGLLGSELYLRARTCGFGWAGSWLFAAAASTAWEYVFEGNGVRPSLQDLLYTPVAGLALGEGRFALLRLAGTVRAPVLRAVLRAVFDPFGELARSPVVRSPC
;
A
#
# COMPACT_ATOMS: atom_id res chain seq x y z
N MET A 1 -53.44 31.31 25.55
CA MET A 1 -53.68 30.17 24.63
C MET A 1 -53.37 30.50 23.18
N LEU A 2 -53.89 31.59 22.60
CA LEU A 2 -53.70 31.92 21.17
C LEU A 2 -52.22 32.07 20.76
N ALA A 3 -51.40 32.75 21.58
CA ALA A 3 -49.98 32.95 21.30
C ALA A 3 -49.17 31.63 21.26
N LEU A 4 -49.52 30.66 22.09
CA LEU A 4 -48.83 29.36 22.13
C LEU A 4 -49.14 28.53 20.88
N VAL A 5 -50.38 28.62 20.38
CA VAL A 5 -50.80 27.94 19.14
C VAL A 5 -50.10 28.54 17.92
N VAL A 6 -49.99 29.87 17.84
CA VAL A 6 -49.31 30.55 16.73
C VAL A 6 -47.81 30.24 16.73
N ILE A 7 -47.16 30.22 17.89
CA ILE A 7 -45.74 29.84 18.00
C ILE A 7 -45.52 28.37 17.59
N LEU A 8 -46.42 27.47 17.98
CA LEU A 8 -46.32 26.06 17.61
C LEU A 8 -46.55 25.83 16.11
N GLN A 9 -47.47 26.57 15.48
CA GLN A 9 -47.72 26.46 14.04
C GLN A 9 -46.57 27.04 13.20
N LEU A 10 -45.92 28.11 13.66
CA LEU A 10 -44.73 28.66 13.00
C LEU A 10 -43.51 27.74 13.16
N ALA A 11 -43.38 27.06 14.30
CA ALA A 11 -42.34 26.04 14.51
C ALA A 11 -42.52 24.80 13.62
N VAL A 12 -43.76 24.36 13.40
CA VAL A 12 -44.06 23.22 12.50
C VAL A 12 -43.90 23.62 11.02
N ALA A 13 -44.26 24.85 10.64
CA ALA A 13 -44.11 25.35 9.27
C ALA A 13 -42.65 25.63 8.85
N SER A 14 -41.73 25.76 9.81
CA SER A 14 -40.30 25.98 9.56
C SER A 14 -39.47 24.69 9.64
N ALA A 15 -40.07 23.56 10.00
CA ALA A 15 -39.42 22.26 9.95
C ALA A 15 -39.34 21.78 8.50
N GLN A 16 -38.31 22.23 7.78
CA GLN A 16 -37.93 21.61 6.51
C GLN A 16 -37.71 20.12 6.76
N PRO A 17 -38.27 19.23 5.91
CA PRO A 17 -37.93 17.81 5.99
C PRO A 17 -36.40 17.70 5.92
N ALA A 18 -35.81 17.02 6.91
CA ALA A 18 -34.38 16.80 6.94
C ALA A 18 -33.95 16.28 5.57
N ALA A 19 -32.97 16.96 4.95
CA ALA A 19 -32.44 16.53 3.67
C ALA A 19 -32.12 15.04 3.74
N PRO A 20 -32.46 14.24 2.71
CA PRO A 20 -32.14 12.83 2.72
C PRO A 20 -30.64 12.68 3.02
N PRO A 21 -30.25 11.74 3.89
CA PRO A 21 -28.86 11.59 4.27
C PRO A 21 -28.03 11.46 3.00
N GLU A 22 -27.05 12.36 2.85
CA GLU A 22 -26.13 12.35 1.71
C GLU A 22 -25.60 10.92 1.53
N PRO A 23 -25.64 10.36 0.32
CA PRO A 23 -25.18 8.99 0.10
C PRO A 23 -23.76 8.86 0.65
N ALA A 24 -23.50 7.78 1.39
CA ALA A 24 -22.20 7.57 1.99
C ALA A 24 -21.13 7.71 0.89
N PRO A 25 -20.10 8.56 1.06
CA PRO A 25 -19.08 8.77 0.05
C PRO A 25 -18.44 7.43 -0.29
N THR A 26 -18.76 6.94 -1.48
CA THR A 26 -18.24 5.69 -2.01
C THR A 26 -16.74 5.82 -2.17
N PHE A 27 -16.02 4.74 -1.87
CA PHE A 27 -14.61 4.64 -2.19
C PHE A 27 -14.45 4.73 -3.72
N ALA A 28 -14.06 5.90 -4.21
CA ALA A 28 -13.94 6.18 -5.63
C ALA A 28 -12.59 5.69 -6.14
N VAL A 29 -12.62 4.84 -7.16
CA VAL A 29 -11.44 4.33 -7.85
C VAL A 29 -11.47 4.90 -9.28
N PRO A 30 -10.34 5.37 -9.83
CA PRO A 30 -10.29 5.79 -11.22
C PRO A 30 -10.80 4.69 -12.16
N SER A 31 -11.51 5.08 -13.22
CA SER A 31 -12.03 4.15 -14.24
C SER A 31 -10.93 3.55 -15.13
N SER A 32 -9.74 4.14 -15.12
CA SER A 32 -8.56 3.67 -15.84
C SER A 32 -7.29 3.78 -14.99
N PRO A 33 -6.26 2.96 -15.26
CA PRO A 33 -5.00 2.98 -14.53
C PRO A 33 -4.30 4.35 -14.57
N ARG A 34 -4.03 4.92 -13.40
CA ARG A 34 -3.23 6.15 -13.23
C ARG A 34 -1.79 5.80 -12.86
N TRP A 35 -0.94 5.66 -13.86
CA TRP A 35 0.46 5.23 -13.69
C TRP A 35 1.31 6.23 -12.89
N ALA A 36 1.26 7.52 -13.22
CA ALA A 36 2.11 8.53 -12.59
C ALA A 36 1.95 8.61 -11.06
N PRO A 37 0.74 8.75 -10.48
CA PRO A 37 0.59 8.75 -9.03
C PRO A 37 0.96 7.39 -8.42
N ALA A 38 0.63 6.26 -9.05
CA ALA A 38 1.00 4.94 -8.54
C ALA A 38 2.51 4.77 -8.41
N ILE A 39 3.26 5.13 -9.46
CA ILE A 39 4.73 5.09 -9.47
C ILE A 39 5.29 6.06 -8.44
N ALA A 40 4.80 7.31 -8.39
CA ALA A 40 5.32 8.30 -7.46
C ALA A 40 5.16 7.86 -5.99
N ILE A 41 3.98 7.34 -5.63
CA ILE A 41 3.71 6.86 -4.26
C ILE A 41 4.62 5.68 -3.93
N VAL A 42 4.72 4.69 -4.81
CA VAL A 42 5.57 3.52 -4.59
C VAL A 42 7.04 3.89 -4.51
N THR A 43 7.53 4.79 -5.36
CA THR A 43 8.93 5.25 -5.29
C THR A 43 9.22 5.91 -3.95
N VAL A 44 8.30 6.75 -3.42
CA VAL A 44 8.46 7.35 -2.09
C VAL A 44 8.51 6.27 -1.01
N GLN A 45 7.63 5.26 -1.09
CA GLN A 45 7.59 4.16 -0.12
C GLN A 45 8.86 3.30 -0.15
N LEU A 46 9.32 2.89 -1.33
CA LEU A 46 10.56 2.13 -1.49
C LEU A 46 11.77 2.96 -1.03
N THR A 47 11.81 4.26 -1.33
CA THR A 47 12.88 5.13 -0.86
C THR A 47 12.89 5.22 0.66
N ALA A 48 11.73 5.40 1.30
CA ALA A 48 11.63 5.43 2.75
C ALA A 48 12.02 4.08 3.39
N LEU A 49 11.62 2.96 2.78
CA LEU A 49 12.01 1.63 3.21
C LEU A 49 13.53 1.44 3.11
N ARG A 50 14.15 1.91 2.02
CA ARG A 50 15.59 1.85 1.82
C ARG A 50 16.38 2.59 2.91
N PHE A 51 15.94 3.80 3.26
CA PHE A 51 16.57 4.54 4.36
C PHE A 51 16.38 3.84 5.71
N THR A 52 15.21 3.22 5.92
CA THR A 52 14.92 2.45 7.14
C THR A 52 15.82 1.22 7.23
N GLU A 53 15.99 0.48 6.14
CA GLU A 53 16.90 -0.65 6.04
C GLU A 53 18.34 -0.25 6.31
N ALA A 54 18.87 0.79 5.65
CA ALA A 54 20.22 1.29 5.89
C ALA A 54 20.45 1.74 7.34
N TYR A 55 19.40 2.22 8.02
CA TYR A 55 19.49 2.61 9.42
C TYR A 55 19.45 1.41 10.38
N LEU A 56 18.55 0.45 10.16
CA LEU A 56 18.38 -0.72 11.03
C LEU A 56 19.43 -1.80 10.79
N TYR A 57 19.90 -1.94 9.55
CA TYR A 57 20.84 -2.95 9.08
C TYR A 57 21.99 -2.30 8.30
N PRO A 58 22.85 -1.49 8.96
CA PRO A 58 23.86 -0.70 8.27
C PRO A 58 24.90 -1.54 7.51
N GLU A 59 25.15 -2.78 7.92
CA GLU A 59 25.98 -3.70 7.15
C GLU A 59 25.09 -4.78 6.53
N PRO A 60 25.07 -4.96 5.20
CA PRO A 60 25.83 -4.23 4.17
C PRO A 60 25.14 -2.95 3.64
N PHE A 61 23.95 -2.59 4.13
CA PHE A 61 23.05 -1.69 3.41
C PHE A 61 23.37 -0.19 3.51
N ALA A 62 24.23 0.25 4.43
CA ALA A 62 24.76 1.61 4.52
C ALA A 62 26.20 1.73 4.00
N ALA A 63 26.78 0.66 3.44
CA ALA A 63 28.13 0.67 2.89
C ALA A 63 28.25 1.70 1.75
N THR A 64 29.36 2.44 1.77
CA THR A 64 29.70 3.46 0.75
C THR A 64 31.00 3.16 0.02
N ASP A 65 31.65 2.04 0.36
CA ASP A 65 32.89 1.61 -0.28
C ASP A 65 32.63 0.87 -1.61
N SER A 66 33.71 0.53 -2.30
CA SER A 66 33.67 -0.11 -3.63
C SER A 66 33.00 -1.49 -3.68
N SER A 67 32.76 -2.15 -2.54
CA SER A 67 32.04 -3.43 -2.45
C SER A 67 30.64 -3.35 -3.03
N VAL A 68 29.97 -2.20 -2.90
CA VAL A 68 28.65 -1.94 -3.47
C VAL A 68 28.61 -2.21 -4.98
N PHE A 69 29.66 -1.85 -5.72
CA PHE A 69 29.73 -2.12 -7.16
C PHE A 69 29.83 -3.61 -7.48
N ARG A 70 30.48 -4.40 -6.61
CA ARG A 70 30.51 -5.86 -6.77
C ARG A 70 29.14 -6.46 -6.49
N HIS A 71 28.45 -6.02 -5.45
CA HIS A 71 27.10 -6.49 -5.14
C HIS A 71 26.12 -6.21 -6.27
N TYR A 72 26.12 -4.99 -6.83
CA TYR A 72 25.29 -4.69 -7.99
C TYR A 72 25.70 -5.50 -9.22
N ARG A 73 27.00 -5.67 -9.48
CA ARG A 73 27.45 -6.55 -10.56
C ARG A 73 26.89 -7.95 -10.39
N ASP A 74 26.98 -8.52 -9.20
CA ASP A 74 26.47 -9.86 -8.92
C ASP A 74 24.95 -9.91 -9.05
N ALA A 75 24.24 -8.89 -8.57
CA ALA A 75 22.78 -8.76 -8.73
C ALA A 75 22.35 -8.84 -10.19
N PHE A 76 23.03 -8.14 -11.10
CA PHE A 76 22.66 -8.07 -12.51
C PHE A 76 23.28 -9.16 -13.41
N THR A 77 24.30 -9.89 -12.95
CA THR A 77 25.02 -10.87 -13.78
C THR A 77 24.87 -12.31 -13.33
N GLN A 78 24.45 -12.54 -12.09
CA GLN A 78 24.20 -13.88 -11.55
C GLN A 78 22.70 -14.17 -11.51
N PRO A 79 22.29 -15.45 -11.55
CA PRO A 79 20.89 -15.80 -11.29
C PRO A 79 20.48 -15.36 -9.88
N PRO A 80 19.19 -15.06 -9.65
CA PRO A 80 18.67 -14.82 -8.31
C PRO A 80 19.07 -15.92 -7.36
N LEU A 81 19.33 -15.54 -6.11
CA LEU A 81 19.82 -16.43 -5.10
C LEU A 81 18.77 -17.49 -4.77
N PHE A 82 19.18 -18.75 -4.88
CA PHE A 82 18.40 -19.94 -4.58
C PHE A 82 19.30 -20.94 -3.87
N ASP A 83 18.83 -21.47 -2.74
CA ASP A 83 19.56 -22.46 -1.96
C ASP A 83 18.62 -23.62 -1.61
N GLY A 84 18.72 -24.70 -2.39
CA GLY A 84 17.86 -25.89 -2.22
C GLY A 84 18.14 -26.70 -0.96
N ASP A 85 19.28 -26.47 -0.30
CA ASP A 85 19.65 -27.16 0.94
C ASP A 85 19.06 -26.45 2.17
N LYS A 86 18.61 -25.20 2.01
CA LYS A 86 17.93 -24.42 3.05
C LYS A 86 16.42 -24.53 2.95
N PRO A 87 15.69 -24.46 4.08
CA PRO A 87 14.24 -24.32 4.06
C PRO A 87 13.81 -23.07 3.29
N ALA A 88 12.60 -23.08 2.74
CA ALA A 88 11.99 -21.90 2.12
C ALA A 88 12.03 -20.68 3.06
N PHE A 89 12.16 -19.48 2.48
CA PHE A 89 12.25 -18.19 3.19
C PHE A 89 13.54 -18.00 4.01
N ARG A 90 14.62 -18.69 3.66
CA ARG A 90 15.94 -18.58 4.32
C ARG A 90 17.12 -18.58 3.35
N TRP A 91 16.89 -18.43 2.04
CA TRP A 91 17.93 -18.63 1.04
C TRP A 91 19.04 -17.58 1.13
N ASP A 92 18.66 -16.31 1.21
CA ASP A 92 19.51 -15.11 1.38
C ASP A 92 20.15 -14.95 2.76
N GLY A 93 19.58 -15.56 3.79
CA GLY A 93 20.05 -15.45 5.17
C GLY A 93 19.24 -14.49 6.03
N ASP A 94 18.17 -13.91 5.48
CA ASP A 94 17.31 -13.00 6.21
C ASP A 94 16.47 -13.69 7.29
N PRO A 95 16.11 -12.98 8.37
CA PRO A 95 15.19 -13.49 9.36
C PRO A 95 13.84 -13.84 8.70
N LEU A 96 13.26 -14.98 9.09
CA LEU A 96 11.97 -15.44 8.55
C LEU A 96 10.86 -14.38 8.62
N VAL A 97 10.89 -13.52 9.64
CA VAL A 97 9.93 -12.42 9.79
C VAL A 97 10.06 -11.39 8.67
N ILE A 98 11.26 -11.10 8.17
CA ILE A 98 11.46 -10.21 7.03
C ILE A 98 10.96 -10.89 5.75
N ASN A 99 11.46 -12.09 5.45
CA ASN A 99 11.12 -12.86 4.24
C ASN A 99 9.63 -13.19 4.10
N VAL A 100 8.91 -13.38 5.22
CA VAL A 100 7.48 -13.70 5.17
C VAL A 100 6.61 -12.49 5.49
N VAL A 101 6.81 -11.86 6.65
CA VAL A 101 5.93 -10.76 7.09
C VAL A 101 6.31 -9.46 6.38
N GLY A 102 7.60 -9.13 6.32
CA GLY A 102 8.11 -7.94 5.63
C GLY A 102 7.72 -7.92 4.15
N HIS A 103 8.15 -8.93 3.39
CA HIS A 103 7.82 -9.06 1.97
C HIS A 103 6.32 -9.23 1.72
N GLY A 104 5.60 -9.95 2.58
CA GLY A 104 4.14 -10.06 2.48
C GLY A 104 3.44 -8.71 2.61
N LEU A 105 3.86 -7.89 3.58
CA LEU A 105 3.32 -6.55 3.79
C LEU A 105 3.76 -5.57 2.68
N LEU A 106 5.01 -5.63 2.23
CA LEU A 106 5.50 -4.84 1.10
C LEU A 106 4.71 -5.14 -0.17
N GLY A 107 4.59 -6.41 -0.54
CA GLY A 107 3.80 -6.84 -1.69
C GLY A 107 2.35 -6.40 -1.59
N SER A 108 1.75 -6.54 -0.41
CA SER A 108 0.36 -6.10 -0.14
C SER A 108 0.18 -4.61 -0.39
N GLU A 109 1.15 -3.82 0.06
CA GLU A 109 1.17 -2.37 -0.07
C GLU A 109 1.34 -1.93 -1.53
N LEU A 110 2.33 -2.48 -2.23
CA LEU A 110 2.60 -2.21 -3.65
C LEU A 110 1.38 -2.53 -4.53
N TYR A 111 0.75 -3.68 -4.29
CA TYR A 111 -0.48 -4.08 -4.97
C TYR A 111 -1.61 -3.08 -4.70
N LEU A 112 -1.82 -2.73 -3.43
CA LEU A 112 -2.89 -1.84 -3.01
C LEU A 112 -2.75 -0.46 -3.64
N ARG A 113 -1.54 0.11 -3.71
CA ARG A 113 -1.30 1.41 -4.38
C ARG A 113 -1.75 1.37 -5.84
N ALA A 114 -1.34 0.35 -6.60
CA ALA A 114 -1.81 0.20 -7.98
C ALA A 114 -3.34 0.01 -8.06
N ARG A 115 -3.90 -0.83 -7.19
CA ARG A 115 -5.34 -1.15 -7.17
C ARG A 115 -6.20 0.09 -6.88
N THR A 116 -5.79 0.92 -5.92
CA THR A 116 -6.45 2.19 -5.60
C THR A 116 -6.31 3.24 -6.71
N CYS A 117 -5.26 3.14 -7.53
CA CYS A 117 -5.03 3.97 -8.72
C CYS A 117 -5.72 3.48 -10.00
N GLY A 118 -6.68 2.56 -9.91
CA GLY A 118 -7.52 2.15 -11.05
C GLY A 118 -6.98 0.98 -11.86
N PHE A 119 -5.93 0.30 -11.40
CA PHE A 119 -5.48 -0.94 -12.03
C PHE A 119 -6.46 -2.08 -11.71
N GLY A 120 -6.66 -2.98 -12.67
CA GLY A 120 -7.34 -4.26 -12.45
C GLY A 120 -6.48 -5.22 -11.61
N TRP A 121 -7.04 -6.35 -11.15
CA TRP A 121 -6.30 -7.29 -10.29
C TRP A 121 -4.98 -7.77 -10.92
N ALA A 122 -5.00 -8.14 -12.20
CA ALA A 122 -3.82 -8.60 -12.93
C ALA A 122 -2.81 -7.47 -13.14
N GLY A 123 -3.30 -6.26 -13.44
CA GLY A 123 -2.45 -5.07 -13.60
C GLY A 123 -1.77 -4.68 -12.28
N SER A 124 -2.49 -4.75 -11.16
CA SER A 124 -1.94 -4.51 -9.82
C SER A 124 -0.93 -5.57 -9.41
N TRP A 125 -1.17 -6.84 -9.75
CA TRP A 125 -0.22 -7.92 -9.51
C TRP A 125 1.08 -7.73 -10.30
N LEU A 126 0.98 -7.46 -11.60
CA LEU A 126 2.16 -7.18 -12.45
C LEU A 126 2.91 -5.92 -12.00
N PHE A 127 2.18 -4.89 -11.59
CA PHE A 127 2.79 -3.68 -11.03
C PHE A 127 3.57 -3.99 -9.75
N ALA A 128 2.98 -4.76 -8.82
CA ALA A 128 3.64 -5.16 -7.59
C ALA A 128 4.86 -6.06 -7.86
N ALA A 129 4.78 -6.97 -8.83
CA ALA A 129 5.91 -7.79 -9.27
C ALA A 129 7.05 -6.92 -9.80
N ALA A 130 6.76 -5.97 -10.71
CA ALA A 130 7.77 -5.07 -11.24
C ALA A 130 8.40 -4.17 -10.16
N ALA A 131 7.59 -3.64 -9.24
CA ALA A 131 8.07 -2.84 -8.12
C ALA A 131 8.92 -3.65 -7.14
N SER A 132 8.54 -4.90 -6.85
CA SER A 132 9.34 -5.83 -6.03
C SER A 132 10.67 -6.17 -6.72
N THR A 133 10.67 -6.43 -8.03
CA THR A 133 11.91 -6.63 -8.77
C THR A 133 12.79 -5.38 -8.73
N ALA A 134 12.22 -4.18 -8.83
CA ALA A 134 12.97 -2.95 -8.69
C ALA A 134 13.56 -2.79 -7.28
N TRP A 135 12.84 -3.21 -6.22
CA TRP A 135 13.36 -3.25 -4.86
C TRP A 135 14.63 -4.10 -4.79
N GLU A 136 14.53 -5.38 -5.14
CA GLU A 136 15.62 -6.36 -5.05
C GLU A 136 16.86 -5.93 -5.86
N TYR A 137 16.67 -5.47 -7.09
CA TYR A 137 17.79 -5.19 -8.00
C TYR A 137 18.38 -3.78 -7.83
N VAL A 138 17.56 -2.79 -7.49
CA VAL A 138 17.99 -1.37 -7.47
C VAL A 138 18.22 -0.87 -6.06
N PHE A 139 17.29 -1.15 -5.15
CA PHE A 139 17.36 -0.63 -3.78
C PHE A 139 18.24 -1.52 -2.89
N GLU A 140 18.00 -2.82 -2.90
CA GLU A 140 18.65 -3.80 -2.02
C GLU A 140 19.92 -4.43 -2.62
N GLY A 141 20.03 -4.41 -3.96
CA GLY A 141 21.17 -4.96 -4.72
C GLY A 141 22.54 -4.35 -4.38
N ASN A 142 22.59 -3.30 -3.56
CA ASN A 142 23.84 -2.76 -3.02
C ASN A 142 24.42 -3.63 -1.90
N GLY A 143 23.60 -4.45 -1.26
CA GLY A 143 23.94 -5.24 -0.09
C GLY A 143 23.97 -6.74 -0.37
N VAL A 144 22.91 -7.26 -0.98
CA VAL A 144 22.74 -8.69 -1.25
C VAL A 144 22.26 -8.93 -2.68
N ARG A 145 22.52 -10.15 -3.19
CA ARG A 145 22.01 -10.56 -4.50
C ARG A 145 20.49 -10.80 -4.40
N PRO A 146 19.68 -10.38 -5.40
CA PRO A 146 18.23 -10.60 -5.43
C PRO A 146 17.84 -12.03 -5.09
N SER A 147 16.85 -12.19 -4.23
CA SER A 147 16.43 -13.49 -3.75
C SER A 147 15.31 -14.06 -4.61
N LEU A 148 15.44 -15.31 -5.07
CA LEU A 148 14.42 -15.94 -5.92
C LEU A 148 13.08 -16.09 -5.19
N GLN A 149 13.13 -16.39 -3.89
CA GLN A 149 11.93 -16.50 -3.06
C GLN A 149 11.19 -15.17 -2.97
N ASP A 150 11.89 -14.05 -2.84
CA ASP A 150 11.27 -12.75 -2.59
C ASP A 150 10.71 -12.16 -3.88
N LEU A 151 11.39 -12.39 -5.01
CA LEU A 151 10.87 -12.11 -6.35
C LEU A 151 9.55 -12.83 -6.66
N LEU A 152 9.34 -14.03 -6.09
CA LEU A 152 8.11 -14.81 -6.30
C LEU A 152 7.06 -14.54 -5.24
N TYR A 153 7.46 -14.56 -3.96
CA TYR A 153 6.56 -14.48 -2.83
C TYR A 153 5.95 -13.09 -2.68
N THR A 154 6.76 -12.03 -2.77
CA THR A 154 6.29 -10.65 -2.60
C THR A 154 5.09 -10.32 -3.50
N PRO A 155 5.12 -10.53 -4.83
CA PRO A 155 3.95 -10.24 -5.66
C PRO A 155 2.78 -11.19 -5.42
N VAL A 156 3.01 -12.47 -5.09
CA VAL A 156 1.93 -13.45 -4.84
C VAL A 156 1.21 -13.13 -3.53
N ALA A 157 1.95 -12.88 -2.46
CA ALA A 157 1.40 -12.40 -1.19
C ALA A 157 0.70 -11.04 -1.39
N GLY A 158 1.27 -10.18 -2.24
CA GLY A 158 0.69 -8.90 -2.60
C GLY A 158 -0.68 -9.00 -3.25
N LEU A 159 -0.85 -9.93 -4.20
CA LEU A 159 -2.15 -10.21 -4.79
C LEU A 159 -3.17 -10.64 -3.73
N ALA A 160 -2.82 -11.61 -2.87
CA ALA A 160 -3.75 -12.14 -1.87
C ALA A 160 -4.11 -11.12 -0.78
N LEU A 161 -3.10 -10.55 -0.11
CA LEU A 161 -3.28 -9.62 1.00
C LEU A 161 -3.76 -8.25 0.51
N GLY A 162 -3.21 -7.76 -0.60
CA GLY A 162 -3.56 -6.47 -1.19
C GLY A 162 -4.98 -6.43 -1.74
N GLU A 163 -5.45 -7.47 -2.44
CA GLU A 163 -6.85 -7.51 -2.89
C GLU A 163 -7.82 -7.63 -1.69
N GLY A 164 -7.43 -8.39 -0.66
CA GLY A 164 -8.17 -8.45 0.61
C GLY A 164 -8.33 -7.07 1.26
N ARG A 165 -7.22 -6.32 1.41
CA ARG A 165 -7.24 -4.94 1.91
C ARG A 165 -8.09 -4.04 1.03
N PHE A 166 -7.97 -4.12 -0.29
CA PHE A 166 -8.77 -3.34 -1.23
C PHE A 166 -10.27 -3.60 -1.08
N ALA A 167 -10.68 -4.87 -0.95
CA ALA A 167 -12.07 -5.22 -0.69
C ALA A 167 -12.58 -4.64 0.64
N LEU A 168 -11.77 -4.73 1.70
CA LEU A 168 -12.10 -4.16 3.01
C LEU A 168 -12.21 -2.63 2.98
N LEU A 169 -11.38 -1.92 2.20
CA LEU A 169 -11.50 -0.48 2.00
C LEU A 169 -12.79 -0.09 1.28
N ARG A 170 -13.20 -0.88 0.28
CA ARG A 170 -14.48 -0.67 -0.40
C ARG A 170 -15.65 -0.83 0.57
N LEU A 171 -15.62 -1.86 1.42
CA LEU A 171 -16.62 -2.09 2.46
C LEU A 171 -16.62 -0.94 3.49
N ALA A 172 -15.44 -0.52 3.95
CA ALA A 172 -15.29 0.63 4.85
C ALA A 172 -15.91 1.90 4.24
N GLY A 173 -15.80 2.09 2.91
CA GLY A 173 -16.45 3.19 2.19
C GLY A 173 -17.97 3.25 2.34
N THR A 174 -18.63 2.11 2.57
CA THR A 174 -20.09 2.06 2.77
C THR A 174 -20.54 2.36 4.21
N VAL A 175 -19.60 2.43 5.15
CA VAL A 175 -19.90 2.69 6.57
C VAL A 175 -20.38 4.14 6.73
N ARG A 176 -21.58 4.29 7.31
CA ARG A 176 -22.22 5.60 7.56
C ARG A 176 -21.57 6.37 8.71
N ALA A 177 -21.13 5.67 9.76
CA ALA A 177 -20.48 6.28 10.90
C ALA A 177 -19.09 6.83 10.50
N PRO A 178 -18.89 8.16 10.49
CA PRO A 178 -17.71 8.77 9.88
C PRO A 178 -16.40 8.40 10.59
N VAL A 179 -16.43 8.33 11.93
CA VAL A 179 -15.26 7.95 12.74
C VAL A 179 -14.88 6.49 12.48
N LEU A 180 -15.85 5.58 12.52
CA LEU A 180 -15.59 4.16 12.25
C LEU A 180 -15.06 3.95 10.83
N ARG A 181 -15.61 4.65 9.84
CA ARG A 181 -15.11 4.62 8.46
C ARG A 181 -13.65 5.08 8.37
N ALA A 182 -13.29 6.18 9.03
CA ALA A 182 -11.92 6.68 9.06
C ALA A 182 -10.96 5.69 9.73
N VAL A 183 -11.37 5.11 10.87
CA VAL A 183 -10.58 4.07 11.56
C VAL A 183 -10.36 2.85 10.67
N LEU A 184 -11.41 2.32 10.04
CA LEU A 184 -11.27 1.17 9.15
C LEU A 184 -10.36 1.47 7.96
N ARG A 185 -10.45 2.68 7.38
CA ARG A 185 -9.54 3.12 6.32
C ARG A 185 -8.10 3.20 6.82
N ALA A 186 -7.86 3.80 7.98
CA ALA A 186 -6.52 3.90 8.55
C ALA A 186 -5.92 2.52 8.89
N VAL A 187 -6.73 1.55 9.30
CA VAL A 187 -6.28 0.18 9.59
C VAL A 187 -5.85 -0.54 8.32
N PHE A 188 -6.65 -0.47 7.24
CA PHE A 188 -6.37 -1.22 6.01
C PHE A 188 -5.52 -0.44 4.99
N ASP A 189 -5.43 0.88 5.13
CA ASP A 189 -4.71 1.81 4.26
C ASP A 189 -4.19 3.03 5.05
N PRO A 190 -3.25 2.84 5.98
CA PRO A 190 -2.72 3.94 6.78
C PRO A 190 -2.09 5.02 5.92
N PHE A 191 -1.32 4.65 4.89
CA PHE A 191 -0.65 5.60 4.00
C PHE A 191 -1.61 6.39 3.11
N GLY A 192 -2.64 5.75 2.58
CA GLY A 192 -3.67 6.42 1.79
C GLY A 192 -4.54 7.33 2.64
N GLU A 193 -4.76 7.00 3.91
CA GLU A 193 -5.46 7.89 4.84
C GLU A 193 -4.59 9.09 5.25
N LEU A 194 -3.28 8.89 5.46
CA LEU A 194 -2.33 10.00 5.70
C LEU A 194 -2.24 10.96 4.49
N ALA A 195 -2.33 10.44 3.28
CA ALA A 195 -2.33 11.24 2.06
C ALA A 195 -3.68 11.94 1.78
N ARG A 196 -4.75 11.56 2.51
CA ARG A 196 -6.08 12.13 2.32
C ARG A 196 -6.16 13.47 3.03
N SER A 197 -6.53 14.52 2.31
CA SER A 197 -6.78 15.84 2.89
C SER A 197 -8.20 16.30 2.53
N PRO A 198 -8.73 17.36 3.18
CA PRO A 198 -10.02 17.93 2.80
C PRO A 198 -10.07 18.35 1.32
N VAL A 199 -8.91 18.63 0.71
CA VAL A 199 -8.75 19.05 -0.68
C VAL A 199 -8.41 17.87 -1.61
N VAL A 200 -7.52 16.97 -1.17
CA VAL A 200 -7.10 15.78 -1.92
C VAL A 200 -7.90 14.59 -1.42
N ARG A 201 -9.00 14.30 -2.12
CA ARG A 201 -9.94 13.24 -1.73
C ARG A 201 -9.38 11.84 -1.94
N SER A 202 -8.35 11.67 -2.76
CA SER A 202 -7.66 10.41 -3.01
C SER A 202 -6.25 10.70 -3.54
N PRO A 203 -5.22 9.91 -3.16
CA PRO A 203 -3.86 10.05 -3.67
C PRO A 203 -3.75 9.68 -5.16
N CYS A 204 -4.78 9.01 -5.68
CA CYS A 204 -5.06 8.77 -7.08
C CYS A 204 -6.34 9.54 -7.47
#